data_AF-A0A9P3CMY2-F1
#
_entry.id   AF-A0A9P3CMY2-F1
#
_cell.length_a   1.000
_cell.length_b   1.000
_cell.length_c   1.000
_cell.angle_alpha   90.00
_cell.angle_beta   90.00
_cell.angle_gamma   90.00
#
_symmetry.space_group_name_H-M   'P 1'
#
loop_
_entity.id
_entity.type
_entity.pdbx_description
1 polymer ?
#
loop_
_entity_poly.entity_id
_entity_poly.type
_entity_poly.pdbx_seq_one_letter_code
_entity_poly.pdbx_strand_id
1 'polypeptide(L)'
;MSSVLRLLNRLLPFATPGTPVYQDVIHLGVLAVLLYFAPQIQENLQRRNRRPDDHVHDEQIDQAPNHQQNDANEPNGNDGVHETHQAERENGHVPPPIQPDAGVAAEEDRNEPGPANPAARMPAAQRNIGAKKAKSLAKKDQRRAYHEFQRSQGDAQRAKDAEGAAEREAAQAAEVVRRKATEAKLEEKKAKEREKRREQERREREEQIALRERAIEFVKEALDERKMCNLFDVGRQVGGDFDEVSLEKILNAAGITGKSKDGTATTMVTSTGWVVRVRKEDMAKAYENAAETGEKEIDWEEFGEILRKTLLEAVE
;
A
#
# COMPACT_ATOMS: atom_id res chain seq x y z
N MET A 1 -6.02 49.97 -8.40
CA MET A 1 -6.10 48.69 -7.65
C MET A 1 -5.33 48.70 -6.31
N SER A 2 -4.42 49.64 -6.07
CA SER A 2 -3.60 49.78 -4.86
C SER A 2 -4.36 50.17 -3.58
N SER A 3 -5.58 50.71 -3.69
CA SER A 3 -6.40 51.09 -2.52
C SER A 3 -7.11 49.91 -1.86
N VAL A 4 -7.45 48.88 -2.63
CA VAL A 4 -8.14 47.68 -2.11
C VAL A 4 -7.18 46.80 -1.33
N LEU A 5 -5.93 46.71 -1.81
CA LEU A 5 -4.85 45.97 -1.14
C LEU A 5 -4.48 46.57 0.23
N ARG A 6 -4.54 47.90 0.38
CA ARG A 6 -4.32 48.56 1.68
C ARG A 6 -5.45 48.35 2.68
N LEU A 7 -6.69 48.24 2.20
CA LEU A 7 -7.85 47.96 3.05
C LEU A 7 -7.82 46.50 3.54
N LEU A 8 -7.43 45.56 2.66
CA LEU A 8 -7.26 44.14 2.98
C LEU A 8 -6.13 43.91 4.01
N ASN A 9 -4.99 44.58 3.85
CA ASN A 9 -3.89 44.51 4.84
C ASN A 9 -4.26 45.11 6.21
N ARG A 10 -5.34 45.89 6.32
CA ARG A 10 -5.81 46.46 7.60
C ARG A 10 -6.86 45.59 8.29
N LEU A 11 -7.53 44.70 7.56
CA LEU A 11 -8.57 43.80 8.08
C LEU A 11 -8.05 42.42 8.49
N LEU A 12 -6.83 42.04 8.08
CA LEU A 12 -6.20 40.77 8.43
C LEU A 12 -5.02 41.01 9.39
N PRO A 13 -5.22 40.86 10.72
CA PRO A 13 -4.16 41.07 11.73
C PRO A 13 -3.05 39.99 11.73
N PHE A 14 -3.06 39.05 10.77
CA PHE A 14 -2.05 37.99 10.65
C PHE A 14 -1.08 38.20 9.48
N ALA A 15 -1.24 39.28 8.69
CA ALA A 15 -0.36 39.56 7.55
C ALA A 15 0.96 40.19 8.03
N THR A 16 1.95 39.36 8.34
CA THR A 16 3.35 39.79 8.45
C THR A 16 3.82 40.35 7.10
N PRO A 17 4.52 41.50 7.05
CA PRO A 17 4.86 42.20 5.79
C PRO A 17 5.86 41.47 4.86
N GLY A 18 6.15 40.19 5.10
CA GLY A 18 7.06 39.36 4.31
C GLY A 18 6.41 38.16 3.61
N THR A 19 5.14 37.87 3.87
CA THR A 19 4.42 36.77 3.19
C THR A 19 3.68 37.30 1.96
N PRO A 20 3.81 36.64 0.79
CA PRO A 20 3.15 37.11 -0.41
C PRO A 20 1.63 36.93 -0.30
N VAL A 21 0.87 37.97 -0.63
CA VAL A 21 -0.59 38.10 -0.43
C VAL A 21 -1.40 36.89 -0.97
N TYR A 22 -0.94 36.24 -2.04
CA TYR A 22 -1.62 35.06 -2.58
C TYR A 22 -1.62 33.88 -1.60
N GLN A 23 -0.58 33.75 -0.77
CA GLN A 23 -0.48 32.71 0.24
C GLN A 23 -1.60 32.89 1.26
N ASP A 24 -1.82 34.10 1.76
CA ASP A 24 -2.89 34.39 2.73
C ASP A 24 -4.29 34.17 2.14
N VAL A 25 -4.49 34.47 0.86
CA VAL A 25 -5.75 34.18 0.15
C VAL A 25 -5.99 32.67 0.03
N ILE A 26 -4.94 31.88 -0.26
CA ILE A 26 -5.04 30.41 -0.29
C ILE A 26 -5.34 29.87 1.12
N HIS A 27 -4.66 30.36 2.15
CA HIS A 27 -4.90 29.92 3.53
C HIS A 27 -6.32 30.26 3.98
N LEU A 28 -6.80 31.48 3.67
CA LEU A 28 -8.17 31.88 3.93
C LEU A 28 -9.18 30.99 3.18
N GLY A 29 -8.90 30.67 1.91
CA GLY A 29 -9.72 29.76 1.11
C GLY A 29 -9.80 28.35 1.72
N VAL A 30 -8.66 27.79 2.12
CA VAL A 30 -8.59 26.48 2.79
C VAL A 30 -9.34 26.49 4.11
N LEU A 31 -9.18 27.55 4.92
CA LEU A 31 -9.81 27.69 6.22
C LEU A 31 -11.34 27.88 6.09
N ALA A 32 -11.79 28.62 5.08
CA ALA A 32 -13.21 28.78 4.76
C ALA A 32 -13.84 27.46 4.29
N VAL A 33 -13.15 26.67 3.46
CA VAL A 33 -13.60 25.34 3.04
C VAL A 33 -13.66 24.39 4.24
N LEU A 34 -12.63 24.38 5.10
CA LEU A 34 -12.60 23.58 6.32
C LEU A 34 -13.74 23.95 7.27
N LEU A 35 -14.02 25.24 7.48
CA LEU A 35 -15.13 25.69 8.32
C LEU A 35 -16.50 25.36 7.71
N TYR A 36 -16.64 25.44 6.38
CA TYR A 36 -17.85 25.03 5.69
C TYR A 36 -18.15 23.54 5.90
N PHE A 37 -17.11 22.69 5.86
CA PHE A 37 -17.23 21.24 6.07
C PHE A 37 -17.07 20.80 7.54
N ALA A 38 -16.75 21.71 8.47
CA ALA A 38 -16.54 21.39 9.87
C ALA A 38 -17.74 20.65 10.52
N PRO A 39 -19.01 21.04 10.27
CA PRO A 39 -20.15 20.32 10.83
C PRO A 39 -20.21 18.85 10.35
N GLN A 40 -19.93 18.60 9.07
CA GLN A 40 -19.91 17.24 8.50
C GLN A 40 -18.75 16.40 9.04
N ILE A 41 -17.57 17.00 9.22
CA ILE A 41 -16.42 16.32 9.83
C ILE A 41 -16.72 15.97 11.28
N GLN A 42 -17.35 16.88 12.04
CA GLN A 42 -17.74 16.65 13.43
C GLN A 42 -18.78 15.53 13.56
N GLU A 43 -19.80 15.49 12.68
CA GLU A 43 -20.77 14.39 12.65
C GLU A 43 -20.11 13.05 12.34
N ASN A 44 -19.19 13.00 11.38
CA ASN A 44 -18.47 11.77 11.05
C ASN A 44 -17.58 11.30 12.19
N LEU A 45 -16.92 12.22 12.89
CA LEU A 45 -16.08 11.90 14.05
C LEU A 45 -16.93 11.39 15.23
N GLN A 46 -18.06 12.04 15.51
CA GLN A 46 -19.01 11.59 16.53
C GLN A 46 -19.61 10.22 16.20
N ARG A 47 -19.93 9.93 14.93
CA ARG A 47 -20.35 8.59 14.50
C ARG A 47 -19.25 7.54 14.67
N ARG A 48 -17.99 7.92 14.45
CA ARG A 48 -16.84 7.02 14.64
C ARG A 48 -16.56 6.73 16.11
N ASN A 49 -16.72 7.73 16.98
CA ASN A 49 -16.55 7.58 18.43
C ASN A 49 -17.77 6.95 19.11
N ARG A 50 -18.96 7.03 18.52
CA ARG A 50 -20.11 6.18 18.86
C ARG A 50 -19.93 4.77 18.29
N ARG A 51 -18.83 4.11 18.63
CA ARG A 51 -18.75 2.66 18.47
C ARG A 51 -19.74 2.00 19.46
N PRO A 52 -20.37 0.89 19.07
CA PRO A 52 -21.48 0.26 19.79
C PRO A 52 -20.96 -0.74 20.82
N ASP A 53 -20.18 -0.28 21.80
CA ASP A 53 -19.77 -1.13 22.94
C ASP A 53 -20.62 -0.90 24.21
N ASP A 54 -21.69 -0.09 24.13
CA ASP A 54 -22.68 0.10 25.21
C ASP A 54 -24.01 -0.62 24.91
N HIS A 55 -23.91 -1.85 24.38
CA HIS A 55 -25.02 -2.81 24.33
C HIS A 55 -24.70 -4.02 25.20
N VAL A 56 -24.37 -3.75 26.47
CA VAL A 56 -24.37 -4.76 27.51
C VAL A 56 -25.32 -4.31 28.63
N HIS A 57 -26.39 -5.09 28.79
CA HIS A 57 -27.39 -5.09 29.85
C HIS A 57 -28.56 -4.10 29.79
N ASP A 58 -29.57 -4.46 29.01
CA ASP A 58 -30.96 -4.31 29.45
C ASP A 58 -31.70 -5.65 29.28
N GLU A 59 -31.24 -6.66 30.02
CA GLU A 59 -32.09 -7.76 30.46
C GLU A 59 -32.38 -7.52 31.94
N GLN A 60 -33.49 -6.85 32.19
CA GLN A 60 -34.53 -7.25 33.14
C GLN A 60 -34.11 -8.36 34.14
N ILE A 61 -33.57 -7.96 35.30
CA ILE A 61 -33.60 -8.78 36.51
C ILE A 61 -34.17 -7.93 37.64
N ASP A 62 -35.17 -8.52 38.28
CA ASP A 62 -36.03 -7.97 39.31
C ASP A 62 -35.33 -7.18 40.40
N GLN A 63 -35.99 -6.07 40.75
CA GLN A 63 -35.75 -5.30 41.96
C GLN A 63 -35.90 -6.17 43.22
N ALA A 64 -34.83 -6.25 44.00
CA ALA A 64 -34.91 -6.35 45.45
C ALA A 64 -33.91 -5.36 46.06
N PRO A 65 -34.32 -4.48 47.00
CA PRO A 65 -33.41 -3.52 47.60
C PRO A 65 -32.80 -4.10 48.87
N ASN A 66 -31.47 -4.18 48.97
CA ASN A 66 -30.84 -3.93 50.27
C ASN A 66 -29.33 -3.66 50.26
N HIS A 67 -28.97 -2.62 51.02
CA HIS A 67 -27.72 -2.35 51.75
C HIS A 67 -26.43 -2.18 50.94
N GLN A 68 -25.90 -0.97 50.78
CA GLN A 68 -25.21 -0.11 51.77
C GLN A 68 -23.89 -0.72 52.28
N GLN A 69 -22.79 0.00 51.98
CA GLN A 69 -21.56 0.22 52.74
C GLN A 69 -20.22 -0.02 52.00
N ASN A 70 -19.44 1.07 52.07
CA ASN A 70 -17.98 1.19 52.24
C ASN A 70 -17.09 0.78 51.05
N ASP A 71 -15.95 1.40 50.78
CA ASP A 71 -15.33 2.66 51.18
C ASP A 71 -14.11 2.82 50.26
N ALA A 72 -13.70 4.07 50.04
CA ALA A 72 -12.33 4.53 49.76
C ALA A 72 -11.29 3.54 49.16
N ASN A 73 -10.84 3.81 47.93
CA ASN A 73 -9.40 4.03 47.75
C ASN A 73 -9.07 4.92 46.53
N GLU A 74 -7.99 5.66 46.72
CA GLU A 74 -7.51 6.86 46.04
C GLU A 74 -7.02 6.73 44.56
N PRO A 75 -6.80 7.87 43.88
CA PRO A 75 -6.37 7.94 42.49
C PRO A 75 -4.84 7.83 42.38
N ASN A 76 -4.34 7.06 41.41
CA ASN A 76 -2.92 7.11 41.05
C ASN A 76 -2.78 7.47 39.57
N GLY A 77 -2.40 8.72 39.34
CA GLY A 77 -1.88 9.17 38.06
C GLY A 77 -0.48 8.60 37.86
N ASN A 78 -0.22 8.06 36.68
CA ASN A 78 1.13 7.96 36.18
C ASN A 78 1.13 8.34 34.70
N ASP A 79 1.66 9.53 34.46
CA ASP A 79 2.13 10.00 33.18
C ASP A 79 3.21 9.07 32.62
N GLY A 80 3.23 8.95 31.29
CA GLY A 80 4.50 8.98 30.58
C GLY A 80 4.89 7.71 29.83
N VAL A 81 5.07 7.94 28.52
CA VAL A 81 5.98 7.23 27.60
C VAL A 81 5.45 5.93 27.00
N HIS A 82 4.70 6.07 25.90
CA HIS A 82 4.51 4.97 24.95
C HIS A 82 5.77 4.87 24.08
N GLU A 83 6.74 4.08 24.54
CA GLU A 83 7.85 3.62 23.71
C GLU A 83 7.35 2.69 22.61
N THR A 84 8.00 2.85 21.47
CA THR A 84 7.87 2.17 20.19
C THR A 84 8.05 0.67 20.34
N HIS A 85 6.97 -0.12 20.28
CA HIS A 85 7.08 -1.57 20.11
C HIS A 85 7.53 -1.89 18.67
N GLN A 86 8.82 -2.20 18.59
CA GLN A 86 9.44 -2.92 17.48
C GLN A 86 8.71 -4.24 17.20
N ALA A 87 8.70 -4.60 15.92
CA ALA A 87 8.13 -5.83 15.38
C ALA A 87 8.59 -7.08 16.14
N GLU A 88 7.65 -7.70 16.87
CA GLU A 88 7.80 -9.05 17.37
C GLU A 88 7.71 -10.06 16.22
N ARG A 89 8.86 -10.66 15.94
CA ARG A 89 9.06 -12.11 15.78
C ARG A 89 7.89 -12.87 15.15
N GLU A 90 7.96 -13.03 13.84
CA GLU A 90 7.29 -14.12 13.13
C GLU A 90 7.97 -15.44 13.54
N ASN A 91 7.46 -16.03 14.62
CA ASN A 91 7.74 -17.40 15.01
C ASN A 91 7.14 -18.32 13.95
N GLY A 92 7.98 -18.76 13.01
CA GLY A 92 7.71 -19.92 12.16
C GLY A 92 7.52 -21.16 13.03
N HIS A 93 6.28 -21.48 13.36
CA HIS A 93 5.92 -22.76 13.97
C HIS A 93 6.00 -23.84 12.88
N VAL A 94 7.20 -24.38 12.70
CA VAL A 94 7.43 -25.59 11.91
C VAL A 94 6.90 -26.77 12.73
N PRO A 95 5.92 -27.56 12.23
CA PRO A 95 5.50 -28.77 12.92
C PRO A 95 6.68 -29.76 12.98
N PRO A 96 6.90 -30.44 14.11
CA PRO A 96 8.03 -31.36 14.24
C PRO A 96 7.92 -32.53 13.25
N PRO A 97 9.05 -33.01 12.69
CA PRO A 97 9.03 -34.17 11.80
C PRO A 97 8.62 -35.41 12.59
N ILE A 98 7.62 -36.13 12.05
CA ILE A 98 7.22 -37.46 12.51
C ILE A 98 8.43 -38.38 12.31
N GLN A 99 9.04 -38.80 13.42
CA GLN A 99 10.05 -39.85 13.39
C GLN A 99 9.35 -41.18 13.06
N PRO A 100 9.85 -41.97 12.10
CA PRO A 100 9.45 -43.37 11.99
C PRO A 100 10.07 -44.13 13.16
N ASP A 101 9.23 -44.53 14.11
CA ASP A 101 9.66 -45.39 15.21
C ASP A 101 10.04 -46.76 14.65
N ALA A 102 11.35 -46.97 14.57
CA ALA A 102 11.95 -48.24 14.22
C ALA A 102 12.14 -49.05 15.50
N GLY A 103 11.41 -50.16 15.60
CA GLY A 103 11.89 -51.34 16.29
C GLY A 103 11.21 -51.66 17.61
N VAL A 104 10.21 -52.55 17.54
CA VAL A 104 10.26 -53.72 18.41
C VAL A 104 9.99 -54.95 17.56
N ALA A 105 11.04 -55.75 17.39
CA ALA A 105 10.95 -57.10 16.88
C ALA A 105 9.96 -57.88 17.75
N ALA A 106 8.79 -58.19 17.21
CA ALA A 106 7.98 -59.29 17.73
C ALA A 106 8.60 -60.56 17.15
N GLU A 107 9.29 -61.29 18.03
CA GLU A 107 9.74 -62.65 17.80
C GLU A 107 8.63 -63.48 17.15
N GLU A 108 9.01 -64.24 16.12
CA GLU A 108 8.24 -65.39 15.65
C GLU A 108 8.15 -66.41 16.80
N ASP A 109 7.13 -66.30 17.64
CA ASP A 109 6.74 -67.40 18.52
C ASP A 109 6.03 -68.46 17.66
N ARG A 110 6.84 -69.34 17.08
CA ARG A 110 6.43 -70.66 16.61
C ARG A 110 5.94 -71.47 17.81
N ASN A 111 4.68 -71.26 18.17
CA ASN A 111 3.91 -72.22 18.94
C ASN A 111 2.70 -72.64 18.11
N GLU A 112 2.88 -73.71 17.34
CA GLU A 112 1.79 -74.57 16.92
C GLU A 112 1.24 -75.28 18.17
N PRO A 113 -0.02 -75.04 18.61
CA PRO A 113 -0.71 -76.03 19.41
C PRO A 113 -1.36 -77.01 18.44
N GLY A 114 -0.82 -78.23 18.40
CA GLY A 114 -1.39 -79.35 17.64
C GLY A 114 -2.87 -79.65 17.97
N PRO A 115 -3.51 -80.51 17.17
CA PRO A 115 -4.95 -80.77 17.25
C PRO A 115 -5.26 -81.64 18.49
N ALA A 116 -5.44 -80.99 19.64
CA ALA A 116 -5.93 -81.64 20.85
C ALA A 116 -7.46 -81.57 20.89
N ASN A 117 -8.07 -82.55 20.21
CA ASN A 117 -9.33 -83.22 20.56
C ASN A 117 -10.55 -82.33 20.92
N PRO A 118 -11.62 -82.28 20.09
CA PRO A 118 -12.85 -81.59 20.46
C PRO A 118 -13.64 -82.46 21.46
N ALA A 119 -13.21 -82.48 22.71
CA ALA A 119 -14.13 -82.82 23.79
C ALA A 119 -15.15 -81.69 23.83
N ALA A 120 -16.34 -81.95 23.29
CA ALA A 120 -17.51 -81.07 23.32
C ALA A 120 -17.56 -80.38 24.69
N ARG A 121 -17.16 -79.10 24.73
CA ARG A 121 -17.37 -78.24 25.89
C ARG A 121 -18.87 -78.06 25.99
N MET A 122 -19.51 -78.98 26.71
CA MET A 122 -20.90 -78.85 27.08
C MET A 122 -21.11 -77.45 27.66
N PRO A 123 -22.20 -76.77 27.31
CA PRO A 123 -22.47 -75.43 27.79
C PRO A 123 -22.38 -75.43 29.31
N ALA A 124 -21.68 -74.45 29.88
CA ALA A 124 -21.47 -74.29 31.33
C ALA A 124 -22.77 -74.00 32.12
N ALA A 125 -23.93 -74.29 31.53
CA ALA A 125 -25.26 -73.90 31.98
C ALA A 125 -25.78 -74.74 33.15
N GLN A 126 -25.16 -75.87 33.51
CA GLN A 126 -25.75 -76.82 34.46
C GLN A 126 -24.76 -77.43 35.46
N ARG A 127 -23.67 -76.72 35.80
CA ARG A 127 -22.90 -77.09 36.99
C ARG A 127 -23.64 -76.54 38.21
N ASN A 128 -23.96 -77.39 39.19
CA ASN A 128 -24.55 -76.98 40.47
C ASN A 128 -23.52 -76.15 41.25
N ILE A 129 -23.51 -74.86 40.95
CA ILE A 129 -22.64 -73.88 41.57
C ILE A 129 -23.31 -73.41 42.85
N GLY A 130 -22.61 -73.48 43.99
CA GLY A 130 -23.14 -72.99 45.27
C GLY A 130 -23.58 -71.53 45.18
N ALA A 131 -24.62 -71.16 45.95
CA ALA A 131 -25.34 -69.88 45.83
C ALA A 131 -24.43 -68.63 45.77
N LYS A 132 -23.31 -68.61 46.51
CA LYS A 132 -22.34 -67.50 46.49
C LYS A 132 -21.64 -67.34 45.13
N LYS A 133 -21.25 -68.45 44.50
CA LYS A 133 -20.56 -68.45 43.21
C LYS A 133 -21.53 -68.20 42.05
N ALA A 134 -22.79 -68.61 42.18
CA ALA A 134 -23.86 -68.24 41.24
C ALA A 134 -24.09 -66.72 41.24
N LYS A 135 -24.19 -66.09 42.42
CA LYS A 135 -24.34 -64.62 42.54
C LYS A 135 -23.14 -63.84 42.00
N SER A 136 -21.92 -64.33 42.23
CA SER A 136 -20.69 -63.72 41.69
C SER A 136 -20.64 -63.80 40.16
N LEU A 137 -21.01 -64.94 39.59
CA LEU A 137 -21.09 -65.11 38.13
C LEU A 137 -22.18 -64.22 37.51
N ALA A 138 -23.37 -64.14 38.12
CA ALA A 138 -24.43 -63.24 37.65
C ALA A 138 -23.98 -61.76 37.65
N LYS A 139 -23.25 -61.31 38.69
CA LYS A 139 -22.70 -59.94 38.74
C LYS A 139 -21.62 -59.71 37.68
N LYS A 140 -20.79 -60.71 37.40
CA LYS A 140 -19.76 -60.64 36.34
C LYS A 140 -20.40 -60.60 34.95
N ASP A 141 -21.46 -61.37 34.75
CA ASP A 141 -22.23 -61.42 33.51
C ASP A 141 -22.97 -60.10 33.26
N GLN A 142 -23.61 -59.52 34.29
CA GLN A 142 -24.18 -58.16 34.22
C GLN A 142 -23.16 -57.09 33.84
N ARG A 143 -21.93 -57.15 34.39
CA ARG A 143 -20.85 -56.21 34.02
C ARG A 143 -20.42 -56.40 32.58
N ARG A 144 -20.29 -57.64 32.11
CA ARG A 144 -19.95 -57.94 30.71
C ARG A 144 -21.05 -57.42 29.78
N ALA A 145 -22.32 -57.74 30.07
CA ALA A 145 -23.47 -57.26 29.31
C ALA A 145 -23.54 -55.73 29.26
N TYR A 146 -23.25 -55.03 30.36
CA TYR A 146 -23.20 -53.57 30.38
C TYR A 146 -22.07 -53.00 29.51
N HIS A 147 -20.86 -53.57 29.56
CA HIS A 147 -19.76 -53.11 28.72
C HIS A 147 -19.96 -53.45 27.24
N GLU A 148 -20.56 -54.59 26.93
CA GLU A 148 -20.96 -54.96 25.58
C GLU A 148 -22.04 -54.02 25.05
N PHE A 149 -23.02 -53.68 25.88
CA PHE A 149 -24.04 -52.68 25.55
C PHE A 149 -23.40 -51.31 25.27
N GLN A 150 -22.50 -50.83 26.13
CA GLN A 150 -21.79 -49.57 25.89
C GLN A 150 -20.96 -49.58 24.61
N ARG A 151 -20.26 -50.69 24.31
CA ARG A 151 -19.54 -50.84 23.03
C ARG A 151 -20.51 -50.83 21.86
N SER A 152 -21.61 -51.57 21.94
CA SER A 152 -22.63 -51.61 20.89
C SER A 152 -23.28 -50.26 20.64
N GLN A 153 -23.49 -49.44 21.68
CA GLN A 153 -23.97 -48.06 21.52
C GLN A 153 -22.93 -47.17 20.84
N GLY A 154 -21.65 -47.29 21.22
CA GLY A 154 -20.56 -46.56 20.57
C GLY A 154 -20.37 -46.97 19.10
N ASP A 155 -20.47 -48.25 18.80
CA ASP A 155 -20.39 -48.80 17.44
C ASP A 155 -21.59 -48.36 16.59
N ALA A 156 -22.80 -48.40 17.14
CA ALA A 156 -23.99 -47.91 16.47
C ALA A 156 -23.92 -46.39 16.21
N GLN A 157 -23.32 -45.61 17.12
CA GLN A 157 -23.11 -44.18 16.91
C GLN A 157 -22.07 -43.91 15.82
N ARG A 158 -20.92 -44.60 15.86
CA ARG A 158 -19.90 -44.50 14.81
C ARG A 158 -20.40 -44.92 13.44
N ALA A 159 -21.25 -45.96 13.36
CA ALA A 159 -21.86 -46.38 12.11
C ALA A 159 -22.77 -45.29 11.52
N LYS A 160 -23.62 -44.67 12.34
CA LYS A 160 -24.45 -43.52 11.91
C LYS A 160 -23.63 -42.31 11.47
N ASP A 161 -22.56 -42.00 12.21
CA ASP A 161 -21.68 -40.89 11.87
C ASP A 161 -20.90 -41.15 10.57
N ALA A 162 -20.51 -42.41 10.32
CA ALA A 162 -19.85 -42.85 9.08
C ALA A 162 -20.79 -42.82 7.87
N GLU A 163 -22.04 -43.25 8.03
CA GLU A 163 -23.08 -43.16 6.98
C GLU A 163 -23.31 -41.69 6.55
N GLY A 164 -23.35 -40.76 7.50
CA GLY A 164 -23.50 -39.32 7.23
C GLY A 164 -22.19 -38.56 6.99
N ALA A 165 -21.03 -39.20 7.07
CA ALA A 165 -19.74 -38.54 6.87
C ALA A 165 -19.53 -38.18 5.39
N ALA A 166 -19.75 -39.15 4.51
CA ALA A 166 -19.54 -38.98 3.07
C ALA A 166 -20.42 -37.86 2.47
N GLU A 167 -21.67 -37.76 2.91
CA GLU A 167 -22.59 -36.71 2.43
C GLU A 167 -22.21 -35.32 2.93
N ARG A 168 -21.77 -35.21 4.19
CA ARG A 168 -21.28 -33.93 4.76
C ARG A 168 -19.98 -33.49 4.10
N GLU A 169 -19.06 -34.42 3.87
CA GLU A 169 -17.81 -34.14 3.16
C GLU A 169 -18.05 -33.73 1.71
N ALA A 170 -18.96 -34.42 1.00
CA ALA A 170 -19.34 -34.05 -0.36
C ALA A 170 -20.00 -32.67 -0.43
N ALA A 171 -20.88 -32.34 0.52
CA ALA A 171 -21.51 -31.02 0.61
C ALA A 171 -20.50 -29.90 0.89
N GLN A 172 -19.58 -30.12 1.85
CA GLN A 172 -18.50 -29.18 2.16
C GLN A 172 -17.54 -29.01 0.97
N ALA A 173 -17.17 -30.10 0.29
CA ALA A 173 -16.31 -30.05 -0.89
C ALA A 173 -16.96 -29.26 -2.04
N ALA A 174 -18.26 -29.47 -2.29
CA ALA A 174 -18.99 -28.73 -3.31
C ALA A 174 -19.03 -27.22 -3.01
N GLU A 175 -19.24 -26.83 -1.74
CA GLU A 175 -19.21 -25.44 -1.32
C GLU A 175 -17.81 -24.82 -1.48
N VAL A 176 -16.76 -25.54 -1.08
CA VAL A 176 -15.37 -25.11 -1.24
C VAL A 176 -15.04 -24.89 -2.72
N VAL A 177 -15.48 -25.77 -3.63
CA VAL A 177 -15.27 -25.58 -5.07
C VAL A 177 -15.97 -24.32 -5.58
N ARG A 178 -17.18 -24.02 -5.11
CA ARG A 178 -17.88 -22.78 -5.50
C ARG A 178 -17.16 -21.53 -5.00
N ARG A 179 -16.68 -21.54 -3.75
CA ARG A 179 -15.90 -20.42 -3.18
C ARG A 179 -14.58 -20.22 -3.92
N LYS A 180 -13.83 -21.30 -4.17
CA LYS A 180 -12.58 -21.25 -4.95
C LYS A 180 -12.81 -20.70 -6.36
N ALA A 181 -13.89 -21.11 -7.04
CA ALA A 181 -14.22 -20.58 -8.36
C ALA A 181 -14.57 -19.08 -8.35
N THR A 182 -15.22 -18.59 -7.28
CA THR A 182 -15.50 -17.15 -7.12
C THR A 182 -14.24 -16.35 -6.75
N GLU A 183 -13.39 -16.89 -5.88
CA GLU A 183 -12.14 -16.27 -5.47
C GLU A 183 -11.17 -16.17 -6.65
N ALA A 184 -11.03 -17.23 -7.46
CA ALA A 184 -10.20 -17.21 -8.65
C ALA A 184 -10.67 -16.14 -9.67
N LYS A 185 -11.98 -15.99 -9.87
CA LYS A 185 -12.53 -14.94 -10.74
C LYS A 185 -12.28 -13.54 -10.20
N LEU A 186 -12.30 -13.36 -8.88
CA LEU A 186 -12.04 -12.08 -8.24
C LEU A 186 -10.55 -11.74 -8.31
N GLU A 187 -9.68 -12.72 -8.09
CA GLU A 187 -8.23 -12.58 -8.21
C GLU A 187 -7.82 -12.26 -9.64
N GLU A 188 -8.40 -12.93 -10.64
CA GLU A 188 -8.14 -12.64 -12.06
C GLU A 188 -8.55 -11.21 -12.43
N LYS A 189 -9.71 -10.73 -11.93
CA LYS A 189 -10.15 -9.35 -12.14
C LYS A 189 -9.20 -8.34 -11.48
N LYS A 190 -8.78 -8.60 -10.24
CA LYS A 190 -7.87 -7.74 -9.49
C LYS A 190 -6.46 -7.72 -10.12
N ALA A 191 -6.00 -8.86 -10.63
CA ALA A 191 -4.74 -8.96 -11.37
C ALA A 191 -4.80 -8.13 -12.65
N LYS A 192 -5.87 -8.27 -13.46
CA LYS A 192 -6.09 -7.48 -14.67
C LYS A 192 -6.19 -5.97 -14.38
N GLU A 193 -6.83 -5.56 -13.30
CA GLU A 193 -6.91 -4.14 -12.91
C GLU A 193 -5.54 -3.59 -12.52
N ARG A 194 -4.75 -4.34 -11.75
CA ARG A 194 -3.38 -3.97 -11.39
C ARG A 194 -2.48 -3.86 -12.62
N GLU A 195 -2.61 -4.79 -13.57
CA GLU A 195 -1.84 -4.78 -14.80
C GLU A 195 -2.21 -3.56 -15.67
N LYS A 196 -3.49 -3.29 -15.86
CA LYS A 196 -3.96 -2.08 -16.59
C LYS A 196 -3.47 -0.79 -15.95
N ARG A 197 -3.49 -0.70 -14.61
CA ARG A 197 -2.97 0.48 -13.91
C ARG A 197 -1.46 0.66 -14.12
N ARG A 198 -0.69 -0.44 -14.07
CA ARG A 198 0.76 -0.42 -14.36
C ARG A 198 1.04 -0.02 -15.80
N GLU A 199 0.22 -0.50 -16.75
CA GLU A 199 0.37 -0.17 -18.16
C GLU A 199 0.03 1.29 -18.45
N GLN A 200 -1.04 1.83 -17.85
CA GLN A 200 -1.39 3.25 -17.96
C GLN A 200 -0.29 4.15 -17.39
N GLU A 201 0.21 3.84 -16.19
CA GLU A 201 1.29 4.62 -15.57
C GLU A 201 2.59 4.54 -16.40
N ARG A 202 2.90 3.36 -16.96
CA ARG A 202 4.06 3.21 -17.85
C ARG A 202 3.88 4.05 -19.11
N ARG A 203 2.69 4.01 -19.72
CA ARG A 203 2.38 4.77 -20.93
C ARG A 203 2.45 6.28 -20.69
N GLU A 204 1.88 6.78 -19.60
CA GLU A 204 1.95 8.20 -19.23
C GLU A 204 3.40 8.67 -19.03
N ARG A 205 4.24 7.83 -18.40
CA ARG A 205 5.67 8.14 -18.23
C ARG A 205 6.40 8.15 -19.57
N GLU A 206 6.14 7.18 -20.44
CA GLU A 206 6.72 7.11 -21.79
C GLU A 206 6.29 8.32 -22.64
N GLU A 207 5.02 8.73 -22.56
CA GLU A 207 4.52 9.93 -23.24
C GLU A 207 5.20 11.21 -22.71
N GLN A 208 5.39 11.34 -21.40
CA GLN A 208 6.13 12.48 -20.82
C GLN A 208 7.60 12.49 -21.25
N ILE A 209 8.27 11.34 -21.29
CA ILE A 209 9.65 11.23 -21.77
C ILE A 209 9.73 11.61 -23.24
N ALA A 210 8.83 11.08 -24.07
CA ALA A 210 8.77 11.39 -25.50
C ALA A 210 8.55 12.89 -25.76
N LEU A 211 7.69 13.55 -24.96
CA LEU A 211 7.50 15.00 -25.03
C LEU A 211 8.78 15.77 -24.67
N ARG A 212 9.49 15.37 -23.61
CA ARG A 212 10.76 15.99 -23.22
C ARG A 212 11.82 15.81 -24.31
N GLU A 213 11.91 14.62 -24.90
CA GLU A 213 12.85 14.33 -25.98
C GLU A 213 12.55 15.16 -27.23
N ARG A 214 11.27 15.31 -27.61
CA ARG A 214 10.87 16.20 -28.71
C ARG A 214 11.24 17.65 -28.45
N ALA A 215 11.05 18.16 -27.23
CA ALA A 215 11.45 19.52 -26.87
C ALA A 215 12.97 19.72 -26.99
N ILE A 216 13.76 18.75 -26.52
CA ILE A 216 15.22 18.74 -26.65
C ILE A 216 15.64 18.74 -28.11
N GLU A 217 15.03 17.90 -28.94
CA GLU A 217 15.34 17.79 -30.37
C GLU A 217 15.02 19.09 -31.10
N PHE A 218 13.84 19.67 -30.86
CA PHE A 218 13.43 20.94 -31.46
C PHE A 218 14.37 22.08 -31.08
N VAL A 219 14.81 22.15 -29.82
CA VAL A 219 15.79 23.17 -29.38
C VAL A 219 17.14 22.93 -30.04
N LYS A 220 17.60 21.68 -30.18
CA LYS A 220 18.87 21.37 -30.85
C LYS A 220 18.85 21.80 -32.31
N GLU A 221 17.79 21.44 -33.04
CA GLU A 221 17.59 21.82 -34.44
C GLU A 221 17.54 23.35 -34.58
N ALA A 222 16.75 24.03 -33.75
CA ALA A 222 16.67 25.50 -33.77
C ALA A 222 18.01 26.19 -33.43
N LEU A 223 18.80 25.63 -32.51
CA LEU A 223 20.14 26.14 -32.19
C LEU A 223 21.18 25.83 -33.26
N ASP A 224 21.00 24.76 -34.04
CA ASP A 224 21.88 24.42 -35.15
C ASP A 224 21.58 25.30 -36.35
N GLU A 225 20.31 25.57 -36.64
CA GLU A 225 19.85 26.48 -37.70
C GLU A 225 20.10 27.94 -37.36
N ARG A 226 19.43 28.46 -36.31
CA ARG A 226 19.30 29.91 -36.06
C ARG A 226 20.22 30.45 -34.96
N LYS A 227 20.96 29.57 -34.29
CA LYS A 227 21.77 29.87 -33.08
C LYS A 227 21.00 30.41 -31.87
N MET A 228 19.71 30.72 -32.02
CA MET A 228 18.83 31.19 -30.96
C MET A 228 17.42 30.60 -31.09
N CYS A 229 16.77 30.35 -29.96
CA CYS A 229 15.42 29.79 -29.91
C CYS A 229 14.65 30.33 -28.70
N ASN A 230 13.38 30.68 -28.90
CA ASN A 230 12.50 31.13 -27.82
C ASN A 230 11.79 29.93 -27.18
N LEU A 231 11.99 29.72 -25.88
CA LEU A 231 11.39 28.62 -25.11
C LEU A 231 9.86 28.63 -25.11
N PHE A 232 9.24 29.82 -25.20
CA PHE A 232 7.79 29.93 -25.31
C PHE A 232 7.27 29.32 -26.62
N ASP A 233 7.98 29.56 -27.72
CA ASP A 233 7.62 28.99 -29.03
C ASP A 233 7.83 27.47 -29.04
N VAL A 234 8.89 26.98 -28.37
CA VAL A 234 9.12 25.53 -28.19
C VAL A 234 7.97 24.88 -27.41
N GLY A 235 7.60 25.45 -26.26
CA GLY A 235 6.49 24.93 -25.45
C GLY A 235 5.19 24.89 -26.23
N ARG A 236 4.91 25.93 -27.03
CA ARG A 236 3.73 25.98 -27.90
C ARG A 236 3.75 24.94 -29.01
N GLN A 237 4.92 24.69 -29.61
CA GLN A 237 5.06 23.78 -30.75
C GLN A 237 5.04 22.30 -30.33
N VAL A 238 5.71 21.97 -29.24
CA VAL A 238 5.77 20.60 -28.69
C VAL A 238 4.43 20.22 -28.05
N GLY A 239 3.74 21.21 -27.48
CA GLY A 239 2.51 21.03 -26.72
C GLY A 239 2.78 20.46 -25.32
N GLY A 240 1.75 20.53 -24.47
CA GLY A 240 1.83 20.15 -23.06
C GLY A 240 2.06 21.34 -22.13
N ASP A 241 2.06 21.05 -20.82
CA ASP A 241 2.20 22.06 -19.76
C ASP A 241 3.68 22.36 -19.48
N PHE A 242 4.44 22.71 -20.52
CA PHE A 242 5.82 23.17 -20.37
C PHE A 242 5.87 24.66 -20.09
N ASP A 243 6.29 25.04 -18.89
CA ASP A 243 6.72 26.40 -18.59
C ASP A 243 8.20 26.60 -18.95
N GLU A 244 8.61 27.87 -19.07
CA GLU A 244 9.99 28.26 -19.36
C GLU A 244 10.98 27.62 -18.39
N VAL A 245 10.63 27.60 -17.10
CA VAL A 245 11.46 27.06 -16.02
C VAL A 245 11.64 25.54 -16.14
N SER A 246 10.60 24.80 -16.52
CA SER A 246 10.71 23.35 -16.73
C SER A 246 11.55 23.04 -17.97
N LEU A 247 11.37 23.79 -19.06
CA LEU A 247 12.21 23.63 -20.26
C LEU A 247 13.67 23.94 -19.95
N GLU A 248 13.97 25.00 -19.21
CA GLU A 248 15.33 25.30 -18.77
C GLU A 248 15.95 24.14 -17.99
N LYS A 249 15.21 23.56 -17.02
CA LYS A 249 15.66 22.39 -16.25
C LYS A 249 15.90 21.16 -17.14
N ILE A 250 15.03 20.92 -18.12
CA ILE A 250 15.17 19.82 -19.08
C ILE A 250 16.44 20.02 -19.93
N LEU A 251 16.66 21.23 -20.44
CA LEU A 251 17.83 21.55 -21.26
C LEU A 251 19.13 21.48 -20.46
N ASN A 252 19.11 21.90 -19.20
CA ASN A 252 20.25 21.77 -18.28
C ASN A 252 20.55 20.30 -17.97
N ALA A 253 19.53 19.51 -17.64
CA ALA A 253 19.68 18.06 -17.43
C ALA A 253 20.17 17.32 -18.69
N ALA A 254 19.77 17.79 -19.87
CA ALA A 254 20.24 17.27 -21.16
C ALA A 254 21.66 17.74 -21.55
N GLY A 255 22.27 18.66 -20.78
CA GLY A 255 23.59 19.21 -21.06
C GLY A 255 23.64 20.10 -22.30
N ILE A 256 22.52 20.70 -22.71
CA ILE A 256 22.48 21.63 -23.84
C ILE A 256 23.03 23.00 -23.44
N THR A 257 22.74 23.43 -22.22
CA THR A 257 23.21 24.70 -21.65
C THR A 257 24.62 24.55 -21.08
N GLY A 258 25.38 25.65 -21.07
CA GLY A 258 26.75 25.70 -20.59
C GLY A 258 27.77 25.77 -21.73
N LYS A 259 29.04 25.52 -21.38
CA LYS A 259 30.14 25.50 -22.36
C LYS A 259 30.15 24.16 -23.10
N SER A 260 30.33 24.21 -24.42
CA SER A 260 30.59 23.02 -25.23
C SER A 260 31.82 22.28 -24.69
N LYS A 261 31.88 20.96 -24.89
CA LYS A 261 33.01 20.11 -24.46
C LYS A 261 34.35 20.61 -25.03
N ASP A 262 34.33 21.15 -26.23
CA ASP A 262 35.51 21.69 -26.91
C ASP A 262 35.80 23.14 -26.53
N GLY A 263 34.94 23.76 -25.72
CA GLY A 263 35.01 25.18 -25.34
C GLY A 263 34.81 26.15 -26.50
N THR A 264 34.32 25.68 -27.65
CA THR A 264 34.12 26.47 -28.88
C THR A 264 32.85 27.31 -28.87
N ALA A 265 31.83 26.86 -28.14
CA ALA A 265 30.55 27.53 -28.01
C ALA A 265 30.09 27.57 -26.56
N THR A 266 29.32 28.61 -26.21
CA THR A 266 28.60 28.70 -24.94
C THR A 266 27.12 28.85 -25.24
N THR A 267 26.31 27.93 -24.71
CA THR A 267 24.85 28.01 -24.77
C THR A 267 24.33 28.54 -23.43
N MET A 268 23.49 29.57 -23.44
CA MET A 268 22.90 30.15 -22.24
C MET A 268 21.41 30.39 -22.43
N VAL A 269 20.67 30.41 -21.33
CA VAL A 269 19.26 30.82 -21.29
C VAL A 269 19.20 32.23 -20.73
N THR A 270 18.55 33.13 -21.45
CA THR A 270 18.34 34.52 -21.03
C THR A 270 17.15 34.61 -20.07
N SER A 271 17.06 35.69 -19.29
CA SER A 271 15.91 35.96 -18.41
C SER A 271 14.58 36.16 -19.15
N THR A 272 14.63 36.32 -20.47
CA THR A 272 13.47 36.48 -21.36
C THR A 272 13.05 35.17 -22.03
N GLY A 273 13.59 34.03 -21.62
CA GLY A 273 13.23 32.71 -22.17
C GLY A 273 13.85 32.39 -23.51
N TRP A 274 14.93 33.07 -23.92
CA TRP A 274 15.68 32.72 -25.12
C TRP A 274 16.87 31.83 -24.79
N VAL A 275 17.01 30.72 -25.50
CA VAL A 275 18.23 29.91 -25.53
C VAL A 275 19.11 30.43 -26.66
N VAL A 276 20.33 30.83 -26.35
CA VAL A 276 21.27 31.40 -27.32
C VAL A 276 22.57 30.62 -27.27
N ARG A 277 23.08 30.19 -28.43
CA ARG A 277 24.37 29.55 -28.59
C ARG A 277 25.33 30.52 -29.29
N VAL A 278 26.35 30.95 -28.56
CA VAL A 278 27.36 31.88 -29.04
C VAL A 278 28.67 31.13 -29.25
N ARG A 279 29.21 31.15 -30.47
CA ARG A 279 30.55 30.63 -30.77
C ARG A 279 31.61 31.72 -30.61
N LYS A 280 32.88 31.31 -30.56
CA LYS A 280 34.01 32.25 -30.51
C LYS A 280 34.03 33.16 -31.74
N GLU A 281 33.69 32.61 -32.91
CA GLU A 281 33.68 33.34 -34.17
C GLU A 281 32.55 34.38 -34.20
N ASP A 282 31.36 34.03 -33.70
CA ASP A 282 30.22 34.94 -33.62
C ASP A 282 30.55 36.13 -32.70
N MET A 283 31.18 35.85 -31.56
CA MET A 283 31.60 36.88 -30.62
C MET A 283 32.71 37.77 -31.20
N ALA A 284 33.67 37.21 -31.95
CA ALA A 284 34.72 37.98 -32.62
C ALA A 284 34.12 38.96 -33.65
N LYS A 285 33.18 38.49 -34.48
CA LYS A 285 32.45 39.34 -35.43
C LYS A 285 31.63 40.42 -34.73
N ALA A 286 30.98 40.10 -33.61
CA ALA A 286 30.25 41.09 -32.84
C ALA A 286 31.16 42.22 -32.31
N TYR A 287 32.39 41.89 -31.87
CA TYR A 287 33.39 42.89 -31.50
C TYR A 287 33.91 43.72 -32.68
N GLU A 288 34.09 43.11 -33.85
CA GLU A 288 34.46 43.82 -35.08
C GLU A 288 33.36 44.83 -35.47
N ASN A 289 32.10 44.38 -35.53
CA ASN A 289 30.94 45.24 -35.81
C ASN A 289 30.79 46.37 -34.77
N ALA A 290 31.05 46.08 -33.50
CA ALA A 290 31.04 47.08 -32.44
C ALA A 290 32.14 48.14 -32.63
N ALA A 291 33.36 47.73 -33.00
CA ALA A 291 34.46 48.65 -33.26
C ALA A 291 34.20 49.56 -34.48
N GLU A 292 33.50 49.07 -35.50
CA GLU A 292 33.13 49.84 -36.69
C GLU A 292 32.09 50.94 -36.41
N THR A 293 31.29 50.78 -35.35
CA THR A 293 30.28 51.78 -34.96
C THR A 293 30.92 53.10 -34.50
N GLY A 294 32.22 53.08 -34.13
CA GLY A 294 33.02 54.28 -33.87
C GLY A 294 32.79 54.94 -32.51
N GLU A 295 31.94 54.36 -31.67
CA GLU A 295 31.70 54.79 -30.29
C GLU A 295 32.77 54.22 -29.34
N LYS A 296 33.29 55.07 -28.45
CA LYS A 296 34.36 54.67 -27.50
C LYS A 296 33.84 53.84 -26.33
N GLU A 297 32.56 53.96 -26.01
CA GLU A 297 31.88 53.27 -24.92
C GLU A 297 30.54 52.81 -25.47
N ILE A 298 30.30 51.50 -25.49
CA ILE A 298 29.07 50.88 -25.96
C ILE A 298 28.41 50.25 -24.72
N ASP A 299 27.13 50.53 -24.50
CA ASP A 299 26.40 49.91 -23.39
C ASP A 299 26.09 48.43 -23.68
N TRP A 300 25.82 47.65 -22.63
CA TRP A 300 25.49 46.22 -22.75
C TRP A 300 24.23 45.97 -23.58
N GLU A 301 23.26 46.90 -23.55
CA GLU A 301 22.05 46.82 -24.38
C GLU A 301 22.38 46.95 -25.87
N GLU A 302 23.21 47.93 -26.22
CA GLU A 302 23.67 48.17 -27.60
C GLU A 302 24.53 47.01 -28.11
N PHE A 303 25.47 46.53 -27.29
CA PHE A 303 26.26 45.35 -27.63
C PHE A 303 25.38 44.10 -27.79
N GLY A 304 24.33 43.96 -26.97
CA GLY A 304 23.35 42.90 -27.10
C GLY A 304 22.62 42.92 -28.45
N GLU A 305 22.24 44.10 -28.93
CA GLU A 305 21.62 44.26 -30.26
C GLU A 305 22.61 44.00 -31.40
N ILE A 306 23.89 44.39 -31.26
CA ILE A 306 24.94 44.06 -32.23
C ILE A 306 25.12 42.54 -32.30
N LEU A 307 25.27 41.88 -31.15
CA LEU A 307 25.41 40.43 -31.07
C LEU A 307 24.20 39.71 -31.67
N ARG A 308 22.99 40.21 -31.39
CA ARG A 308 21.75 39.67 -31.97
C ARG A 308 21.76 39.76 -33.50
N LYS A 309 22.15 40.89 -34.07
CA LYS A 309 22.28 41.05 -35.53
C LYS A 309 23.32 40.08 -36.11
N THR A 310 24.50 40.00 -35.50
CA THR A 310 25.56 39.07 -35.93
C THR A 310 25.10 37.61 -35.92
N LEU A 311 24.34 37.20 -34.89
CA LEU A 311 23.80 35.85 -34.80
C LEU A 311 22.72 35.56 -35.85
N LEU A 312 21.95 36.56 -36.28
CA LEU A 312 20.96 36.42 -37.35
C LEU A 312 21.60 36.39 -38.74
N GLU A 313 22.63 37.20 -38.96
CA GLU A 313 23.39 37.23 -40.23
C GLU A 313 24.21 35.96 -40.46
N ALA A 314 24.70 35.32 -39.38
CA ALA A 314 25.48 34.07 -39.48
C ALA A 314 24.66 32.84 -39.94
N VAL A 315 23.35 33.00 -40.12
CA VAL A 315 22.40 31.96 -40.54
C VAL A 315 22.14 32.01 -42.05
N GLU A 316 22.43 33.13 -42.70
CA GLU A 316 22.36 33.31 -44.17
C GLU A 316 23.66 32.84 -44.87
#